data_AF-A0A8B8KKQ5-F1
#
_entry.id   AF-A0A8B8KKQ5-F1
#
_cell.length_a   1.000
_cell.length_b   1.000
_cell.length_c   1.000
_cell.angle_alpha   90.00
_cell.angle_beta   90.00
_cell.angle_gamma   90.00
#
_symmetry.space_group_name_H-M   'P 1'
#
loop_
_entity.id
_entity.type
_entity.pdbx_description
1 polymer ?
#
loop_
_entity_poly.entity_id
_entity_poly.type
_entity_poly.pdbx_seq_one_letter_code
_entity_poly.pdbx_strand_id
1 'polypeptide(L)'
;MILMGRRSKDPWSKEACYIWELMATALNHMVLQGIIKEEQVDTFNVPQYAPSPFEVKLEVLKEESFIINSLCMRAVAEPLLVSHFGEAIIEEIAIN
;
A
#
# COMPACT_ATOMS: atom_id res chain seq x y z
N MET A 1 2.84 2.18 18.03
CA MET A 1 3.14 1.39 16.82
C MET A 1 2.66 2.16 15.60
N ILE A 2 3.44 2.20 14.53
CA ILE A 2 3.04 2.76 13.22
C ILE A 2 3.21 1.64 12.20
N LEU A 3 2.19 1.42 11.38
CA LEU A 3 2.18 0.43 10.31
C LEU A 3 1.73 1.12 9.02
N MET A 4 2.26 0.65 7.89
CA MET A 4 1.67 0.97 6.59
C MET A 4 0.35 0.20 6.47
N GLY A 5 -0.73 0.88 6.09
CA GLY A 5 -2.07 0.30 6.05
C GLY A 5 -2.94 0.97 5.02
N ARG A 6 -4.13 0.42 4.82
CA ARG A 6 -5.11 0.88 3.81
C ARG A 6 -6.43 1.31 4.47
N ARG A 7 -7.16 2.24 3.86
CA ARG A 7 -8.47 2.68 4.40
C ARG A 7 -9.58 1.74 3.97
N SER A 8 -9.55 1.30 2.71
CA SER A 8 -10.51 0.35 2.18
C SER A 8 -10.58 -0.92 3.02
N LYS A 9 -11.76 -1.56 3.07
CA LYS A 9 -11.92 -2.92 3.62
C LYS A 9 -11.47 -4.00 2.65
N ASP A 10 -11.51 -3.70 1.35
CA ASP A 10 -11.04 -4.59 0.29
C ASP A 10 -9.50 -4.65 0.27
N PRO A 11 -8.89 -5.84 0.46
CA PRO A 11 -7.44 -6.03 0.38
C PRO A 11 -6.84 -5.64 -0.98
N TRP A 12 -7.63 -5.71 -2.06
CA TRP A 12 -7.17 -5.46 -3.43
C TRP A 12 -7.42 -4.02 -3.90
N SER A 13 -7.81 -3.11 -3.00
CA SER A 13 -8.00 -1.71 -3.37
C SER A 13 -6.69 -1.06 -3.86
N LYS A 14 -6.79 -0.25 -4.92
CA LYS A 14 -5.64 0.50 -5.50
C LYS A 14 -4.85 1.33 -4.47
N GLU A 15 -5.52 1.85 -3.44
CA GLU A 15 -4.91 2.62 -2.34
C GLU A 15 -3.71 1.91 -1.68
N ALA A 16 -3.73 0.57 -1.62
CA ALA A 16 -2.68 -0.23 -1.00
C ALA A 16 -1.58 -0.66 -1.98
N CYS A 17 -1.81 -0.52 -3.28
CA CYS A 17 -1.12 -1.29 -4.31
C CYS A 17 -0.35 -0.45 -5.32
N TYR A 18 -0.39 0.90 -5.29
CA TYR A 18 0.30 1.74 -6.27
C TYR A 18 1.77 1.37 -6.52
N ILE A 19 2.55 1.13 -5.45
CA ILE A 19 3.96 0.74 -5.58
C ILE A 19 4.11 -0.65 -6.23
N TRP A 20 3.16 -1.56 -5.97
CA TRP A 20 3.15 -2.91 -6.51
C TRP A 20 2.67 -2.94 -7.95
N GLU A 21 1.72 -2.09 -8.34
CA GLU A 21 1.29 -1.92 -9.73
C GLU A 21 2.43 -1.38 -10.60
N LEU A 22 3.16 -0.38 -10.11
CA LEU A 22 4.37 0.13 -10.78
C LEU A 22 5.45 -0.94 -10.90
N MET A 23 5.68 -1.71 -9.83
CA MET A 23 6.65 -2.80 -9.85
C MET A 23 6.24 -3.90 -10.83
N ALA A 24 4.97 -4.33 -10.83
CA ALA A 24 4.43 -5.31 -11.76
C ALA A 24 4.59 -4.84 -13.21
N THR A 25 4.34 -3.57 -13.48
CA THR A 25 4.54 -2.96 -14.81
C THR A 25 6.01 -3.03 -15.24
N ALA A 26 6.93 -2.67 -14.35
CA ALA A 26 8.36 -2.75 -14.63
C ALA A 26 8.84 -4.19 -14.87
N LEU A 27 8.38 -5.14 -14.04
CA LEU A 27 8.72 -6.56 -14.19
C LEU A 27 8.18 -7.13 -15.50
N ASN A 28 6.93 -6.82 -15.85
CA ASN A 28 6.34 -7.24 -17.14
C ASN A 28 7.13 -6.70 -18.33
N HIS A 29 7.61 -5.45 -18.25
CA HIS A 29 8.48 -4.90 -19.28
C HIS A 29 9.82 -5.64 -19.38
N MET A 30 10.41 -6.08 -18.26
CA MET A 30 11.62 -6.90 -18.25
C MET A 30 11.39 -8.30 -18.84
N VAL A 31 10.19 -8.88 -18.67
CA VAL A 31 9.78 -10.13 -19.33
C VAL A 31 9.75 -9.94 -20.85
N LEU A 32 9.14 -8.86 -21.33
CA LEU A 32 9.09 -8.54 -22.77
C LEU A 32 10.48 -8.35 -23.39
N GLN A 33 11.43 -7.83 -22.62
CA GLN A 33 12.83 -7.71 -23.05
C GLN A 33 13.63 -9.02 -22.94
N GLY A 34 13.03 -10.09 -22.40
CA GLY A 34 13.69 -11.38 -22.20
C GLY A 34 14.76 -11.37 -21.10
N ILE A 35 14.76 -10.36 -20.22
CA ILE A 35 15.72 -10.25 -19.10
C ILE A 35 15.36 -11.26 -18.00
N ILE A 36 14.06 -11.47 -17.77
CA ILE A 36 13.52 -12.42 -16.78
C ILE A 36 12.43 -13.28 -17.41
N LYS A 37 12.18 -14.46 -16.85
CA LYS A 37 11.09 -15.35 -17.30
C LYS A 37 9.77 -14.98 -16.63
N GLU A 38 8.66 -15.16 -17.33
CA GLU A 38 7.30 -14.96 -16.81
C GLU A 38 7.04 -15.78 -15.53
N GLU A 39 7.45 -17.05 -15.50
CA GLU A 39 7.33 -17.92 -14.32
C GLU A 39 8.01 -17.33 -13.07
N GLN A 40 9.09 -16.56 -13.24
CA GLN A 40 9.76 -15.90 -12.11
C GLN A 40 8.91 -14.76 -11.55
N VAL A 41 8.13 -14.08 -12.39
CA VAL A 41 7.20 -13.02 -11.97
C VAL A 41 5.98 -13.65 -11.31
N ASP A 42 5.43 -14.72 -11.89
CA ASP A 42 4.23 -15.40 -11.37
C ASP A 42 4.43 -16.02 -9.98
N THR A 43 5.65 -16.48 -9.70
CA THR A 43 6.00 -17.08 -8.40
C THR A 43 6.50 -16.06 -7.38
N PHE A 44 6.76 -14.82 -7.81
CA PHE A 44 7.27 -13.77 -6.95
C PHE A 44 6.15 -13.15 -6.11
N ASN A 45 6.10 -13.52 -4.84
CA ASN A 45 5.20 -12.92 -3.85
C ASN A 45 5.99 -11.99 -2.94
N VAL A 46 5.43 -10.80 -2.68
CA VAL A 46 6.04 -9.84 -1.77
C VAL A 46 5.42 -10.03 -0.39
N PRO A 47 6.22 -10.31 0.67
CA PRO A 47 5.73 -10.51 2.03
C PRO A 47 5.38 -9.17 2.71
N GLN A 48 4.60 -8.34 2.05
CA GLN A 48 4.08 -7.09 2.59
C GLN A 48 2.56 -7.08 2.49
N TYR A 49 1.91 -7.02 3.65
CA TYR A 49 0.47 -6.84 3.74
C TYR A 49 0.16 -5.48 4.36
N ALA A 50 -0.70 -4.70 3.71
CA ALA A 50 -1.21 -3.44 4.25
C ALA A 50 -2.58 -3.69 4.89
N PRO A 51 -2.68 -3.85 6.22
CA PRO A 51 -3.95 -4.10 6.87
C PRO A 51 -4.83 -2.85 6.91
N SER A 52 -6.14 -3.07 6.98
CA SER A 52 -7.11 -2.05 7.35
C SER A 52 -7.17 -1.84 8.87
N PRO A 53 -7.67 -0.68 9.34
CA PRO A 53 -7.95 -0.46 10.75
C PRO A 53 -8.87 -1.52 11.35
N PHE A 54 -9.78 -2.09 10.55
CA PHE A 54 -10.68 -3.14 10.99
C PHE A 54 -9.92 -4.44 11.31
N GLU A 55 -9.02 -4.87 10.44
CA GLU A 55 -8.21 -6.07 10.66
C GLU A 55 -7.26 -5.91 11.84
N VAL A 56 -6.61 -4.75 11.96
CA VAL A 56 -5.77 -4.46 13.13
C VAL A 56 -6.59 -4.54 14.41
N LYS A 57 -7.79 -3.95 14.43
CA LYS A 57 -8.68 -4.01 15.60
C LYS A 57 -9.11 -5.44 15.91
N LEU A 58 -9.43 -6.23 14.88
CA LEU A 58 -9.84 -7.62 15.04
C LEU A 58 -8.73 -8.46 15.69
N GLU A 59 -7.51 -8.39 15.17
CA GLU A 59 -6.39 -9.18 15.69
C GLU A 59 -5.98 -8.75 17.10
N VAL A 60 -5.98 -7.45 17.40
CA VAL A 60 -5.69 -6.98 18.77
C VAL A 60 -6.73 -7.45 19.77
N LEU A 61 -8.02 -7.42 19.39
CA LEU A 61 -9.10 -7.92 20.26
C LEU A 61 -9.03 -9.44 20.45
N LYS A 62 -8.62 -10.18 19.42
CA LYS A 62 -8.43 -11.63 19.48
C LYS A 62 -7.27 -12.05 20.38
N GLU A 63 -6.21 -11.25 20.44
CA GLU A 63 -5.03 -11.52 21.27
C GLU A 63 -5.28 -11.24 22.77
N GLU A 64 -6.27 -10.39 23.09
CA GLU A 64 -6.74 -10.05 24.46
C GLU A 64 -5.67 -9.46 25.41
N SER A 65 -4.42 -9.35 24.98
CA SER A 65 -3.30 -8.85 25.78
C SER A 65 -3.17 -7.33 25.77
N PHE A 66 -3.87 -6.64 24.88
CA PHE A 66 -3.72 -5.20 24.66
C PHE A 66 -5.07 -4.48 24.59
N ILE A 67 -5.07 -3.21 25.03
CA ILE A 67 -6.20 -2.30 24.92
C ILE A 67 -5.90 -1.25 23.85
N ILE A 68 -6.85 -1.04 22.93
CA ILE A 68 -6.74 0.00 21.91
C ILE A 68 -7.20 1.33 22.50
N ASN A 69 -6.25 2.19 22.90
CA ASN A 69 -6.55 3.54 23.37
C ASN A 69 -6.92 4.50 22.22
N SER A 70 -6.24 4.37 21.08
CA SER A 70 -6.50 5.17 19.87
C SER A 70 -5.97 4.45 18.64
N LEU A 71 -6.73 4.50 17.54
CA LEU A 71 -6.32 3.99 16.24
C LEU A 71 -6.68 5.05 15.19
N CYS A 72 -5.69 5.55 14.47
CA CYS A 72 -5.87 6.54 13.42
C CYS A 72 -5.08 6.17 12.17
N MET A 73 -5.60 6.57 11.02
CA MET A 73 -4.89 6.52 9.75
C MET A 73 -4.57 7.93 9.30
N ARG A 74 -3.36 8.14 8.77
CA ARG A 74 -2.93 9.43 8.22
C ARG A 74 -2.20 9.19 6.91
N ALA A 75 -2.49 10.02 5.91
CA ALA A 75 -1.69 10.05 4.70
C ALA A 75 -0.29 10.58 5.04
N VAL A 76 0.75 9.89 4.57
CA VAL A 76 2.15 10.29 4.82
C VAL A 76 2.70 11.09 3.64
N ALA A 77 2.39 10.65 2.41
CA ALA A 77 2.88 11.30 1.21
C ALA A 77 2.23 12.67 0.99
N GLU A 78 0.91 12.79 1.15
CA GLU A 78 0.16 14.00 0.84
C GLU A 78 0.68 15.26 1.59
N PRO A 79 0.83 15.28 2.93
CA PRO A 79 1.36 16.46 3.61
C PRO A 79 2.79 16.81 3.18
N LEU A 80 3.63 15.81 2.90
CA LEU A 80 4.99 16.01 2.41
C LEU A 80 4.98 16.63 1.01
N LEU A 81 4.14 16.11 0.12
CA LEU A 81 3.99 16.60 -1.25
C LEU A 81 3.44 18.02 -1.28
N VAL A 82 2.39 18.33 -0.49
CA VAL A 82 1.86 19.69 -0.40
C VAL A 82 2.90 20.65 0.17
N SER A 83 3.67 20.24 1.19
CA SER A 83 4.71 21.10 1.78
C SER A 83 5.85 21.42 0.81
N HIS A 84 6.14 20.53 -0.14
CA HIS A 84 7.27 20.68 -1.06
C HIS A 84 6.86 21.24 -2.42
N PHE A 85 5.71 20.82 -2.95
CA PHE A 85 5.24 21.13 -4.31
C PHE A 85 3.99 22.03 -4.35
N GLY A 86 3.31 22.26 -3.22
CA GLY A 86 2.07 23.06 -3.12
C GLY A 86 0.78 22.25 -3.31
N GLU A 87 -0.38 22.85 -3.02
CA GLU A 87 -1.70 22.20 -3.03
C GLU A 87 -2.10 21.59 -4.39
N ALA A 88 -1.66 22.21 -5.50
CA ALA A 88 -2.03 21.79 -6.86
C ALA A 88 -1.53 20.37 -7.23
N ILE A 89 -0.52 19.84 -6.54
CA ILE A 89 0.06 18.51 -6.83
C ILE A 89 -0.91 17.35 -6.54
N ILE A 90 -1.89 17.55 -5.65
CA ILE A 90 -2.80 16.48 -5.22
C ILE A 90 -3.78 16.11 -6.32
N GLU A 91 -4.27 17.09 -7.09
CA GLU A 91 -5.15 16.85 -8.23
C GLU A 91 -4.42 16.04 -9.31
N GLU A 92 -3.16 16.37 -9.61
CA GLU A 92 -2.36 15.67 -10.62
C GLU A 92 -2.10 14.20 -10.22
N ILE A 93 -1.80 13.93 -8.96
CA ILE A 93 -1.52 12.57 -8.46
C ILE A 93 -2.80 11.72 -8.36
N ALA A 94 -3.94 12.33 -8.05
CA ALA A 94 -5.21 11.61 -7.91
C ALA A 94 -5.80 11.12 -9.25
N ILE A 95 -5.30 11.61 -10.39
CA ILE A 95 -5.80 11.29 -11.74
C ILE A 95 -5.04 10.11 -12.39
N ASN A 96 -3.92 9.66 -11.82
CA ASN A 96 -3.17 8.47 -12.24
C ASN A 96 -3.46 7.26 -11.35
#